data_AF-Q2JPR8-F1
#
_entry.id   AF-Q2JPR8-F1
#
_cell.length_a   1.000
_cell.length_b   1.000
_cell.length_c   1.000
_cell.angle_alpha   90.00
_cell.angle_beta   90.00
_cell.angle_gamma   90.00
#
_symmetry.space_group_name_H-M   'P 1'
#
loop_
_entity.id
_entity.type
_entity.pdbx_description
1 polymer ?
#
loop_
_entity_poly.entity_id
_entity_poly.type
_entity_poly.pdbx_seq_one_letter_code
_entity_poly.pdbx_strand_id
1 'polypeptide(L)'
;MGLLEIGLRLLIWFLLTGNLSWDNVAIGVAATLLLPRQASAPVQWRDWGRVLQEILLAIPRAYWEAFEMILKPHTVEEVVYKQTLPNRSAGLVFLDIFLITFTPKTIVLNCNAQGTYEVHVLKPREDV
;
A
#
# COMPACT_ATOMS: atom_id res chain seq x y z
N MET A 1 -7.64 -20.96 12.24
CA MET A 1 -7.36 -20.68 10.81
C MET A 1 -8.38 -19.66 10.35
N GLY A 2 -7.96 -18.46 9.94
CA GLY A 2 -8.85 -17.65 9.10
C GLY A 2 -8.90 -18.32 7.74
N LEU A 3 -10.07 -18.78 7.29
CA LEU A 3 -10.26 -19.36 5.94
C LEU A 3 -9.65 -18.47 4.85
N LEU A 4 -9.67 -17.15 5.09
CA LEU A 4 -9.15 -16.15 4.20
C LEU A 4 -7.61 -16.11 4.14
N GLU A 5 -6.89 -16.32 5.24
CA GLU A 5 -5.42 -16.36 5.24
C GLU A 5 -4.93 -17.53 4.37
N ILE A 6 -5.59 -18.69 4.47
CA ILE A 6 -5.31 -19.85 3.63
C ILE A 6 -5.64 -19.53 2.17
N GLY A 7 -6.81 -18.95 1.92
CA GLY A 7 -7.24 -18.54 0.59
C GLY A 7 -6.25 -17.59 -0.08
N LEU A 8 -5.74 -16.59 0.65
CA LEU A 8 -4.74 -15.65 0.15
C LEU A 8 -3.40 -16.33 -0.13
N ARG A 9 -2.90 -17.16 0.79
CA ARG A 9 -1.64 -17.91 0.58
C ARG A 9 -1.73 -18.84 -0.63
N LEU A 10 -2.86 -19.53 -0.80
CA LEU A 10 -3.12 -20.38 -1.97
C LEU A 10 -3.26 -19.56 -3.25
N LEU A 11 -3.97 -18.43 -3.21
CA LEU A 11 -4.08 -17.52 -4.35
C LEU A 11 -2.69 -17.04 -4.80
N ILE A 12 -1.85 -16.60 -3.87
CA ILE A 12 -0.46 -16.19 -4.15
C ILE A 12 0.33 -17.36 -4.74
N TRP A 13 0.19 -18.57 -4.19
CA TRP A 13 0.83 -19.78 -4.71
C TRP A 13 0.42 -20.05 -6.17
N PHE A 14 -0.86 -19.99 -6.49
CA PHE A 14 -1.36 -20.20 -7.85
C PHE A 14 -0.96 -19.08 -8.81
N LEU A 15 -0.92 -17.82 -8.36
CA LEU A 15 -0.42 -16.70 -9.15
C LEU A 15 1.08 -16.85 -9.46
N LEU A 16 1.86 -17.37 -8.51
CA LEU A 16 3.30 -17.60 -8.68
C LEU A 16 3.59 -18.76 -9.65
N THR A 17 2.82 -19.84 -9.54
CA THR A 17 3.04 -21.07 -10.30
C THR A 17 2.35 -21.06 -11.66
N GLY A 18 1.31 -20.24 -11.85
CA GLY A 18 0.57 -20.11 -13.11
C GLY A 18 -0.12 -21.39 -13.58
N ASN A 19 -0.25 -22.40 -12.70
CA ASN A 19 -0.69 -23.75 -13.06
C ASN A 19 -1.70 -24.28 -12.02
N LEU A 20 -2.86 -24.74 -12.49
CA LEU A 20 -3.93 -25.31 -11.65
C LEU A 20 -3.98 -26.85 -11.69
N SER A 21 -2.87 -27.52 -12.03
CA SER A 21 -2.74 -28.97 -11.95
C SER A 21 -2.99 -29.48 -10.53
N TRP A 22 -3.60 -30.67 -10.42
CA TRP A 22 -3.84 -31.37 -9.16
C TRP A 22 -2.59 -31.52 -8.30
N ASP A 23 -1.44 -31.81 -8.92
CA ASP A 23 -0.16 -31.95 -8.21
C ASP A 23 0.26 -30.62 -7.56
N ASN A 24 0.11 -29.53 -8.31
CA ASN A 24 0.49 -28.19 -7.83
C ASN A 24 -0.47 -27.69 -6.74
N VAL A 25 -1.76 -28.02 -6.84
CA VAL A 25 -2.75 -27.75 -5.79
C VAL A 25 -2.37 -28.48 -4.50
N ALA A 26 -2.01 -29.76 -4.57
CA ALA A 26 -1.61 -30.55 -3.41
C ALA A 26 -0.37 -29.96 -2.73
N ILE A 27 0.65 -29.58 -3.52
CA ILE A 27 1.86 -28.92 -3.01
C ILE A 27 1.53 -27.57 -2.38
N GLY A 28 0.68 -26.77 -3.02
CA GLY A 28 0.25 -25.48 -2.48
C GLY A 28 -0.46 -25.62 -1.13
N VAL A 29 -1.39 -26.58 -1.00
CA VAL A 29 -2.06 -26.87 0.27
C VAL A 29 -1.05 -27.28 1.34
N ALA A 30 -0.14 -28.21 1.04
CA ALA A 30 0.90 -28.61 1.98
C ALA A 30 1.79 -27.43 2.42
N ALA A 31 2.24 -26.60 1.47
CA ALA A 31 3.07 -25.44 1.74
C ALA A 31 2.35 -24.40 2.63
N THR A 32 1.07 -24.12 2.35
CA THR A 32 0.28 -23.16 3.15
C THR A 32 0.06 -23.62 4.59
N LEU A 33 -0.02 -24.94 4.82
CA LEU A 33 -0.14 -25.54 6.15
C LEU A 33 1.19 -25.53 6.94
N LEU A 34 2.32 -25.71 6.25
CA LEU A 34 3.66 -25.76 6.86
C LEU A 34 4.20 -24.37 7.24
N LEU A 35 3.79 -23.32 6.54
CA LEU A 35 4.25 -21.95 6.80
C LEU A 35 3.84 -21.47 8.22
N PRO A 36 4.80 -20.95 9.01
CA PRO A 36 4.55 -20.54 10.39
C PRO A 36 3.43 -19.50 10.48
N ARG A 37 2.65 -19.60 11.55
CA ARG A 37 1.49 -18.75 11.79
C ARG A 37 1.93 -17.55 12.63
N GLN A 38 1.68 -16.36 12.13
CA GLN A 38 1.73 -15.15 12.95
C GLN A 38 0.31 -14.85 13.42
N ALA A 39 0.14 -14.50 14.70
CA ALA A 39 -1.14 -14.10 15.25
C ALA A 39 -1.51 -12.72 14.68
N SER A 40 -2.11 -12.70 13.50
CA SER A 40 -2.63 -11.47 12.92
C SER A 40 -3.89 -11.04 13.67
N ALA A 41 -3.92 -9.78 14.10
CA ALA A 41 -5.11 -9.14 14.65
C ALA A 41 -6.28 -9.27 13.65
N PRO A 42 -7.54 -9.34 14.12
CA PRO A 42 -8.70 -9.46 13.27
C PRO A 42 -8.74 -8.29 12.26
N VAL A 43 -8.50 -8.62 10.99
CA VAL A 43 -8.45 -7.67 9.88
C VAL A 43 -9.87 -7.18 9.58
N GLN A 44 -10.10 -5.87 9.69
CA GLN A 44 -11.38 -5.24 9.36
C GLN A 44 -11.47 -5.01 7.84
N TRP A 45 -11.93 -6.02 7.10
CA TRP A 45 -11.98 -6.07 5.62
C TRP A 45 -12.64 -4.85 4.95
N ARG A 46 -13.61 -4.25 5.64
CA ARG A 46 -14.34 -3.08 5.12
C ARG A 46 -13.42 -1.88 4.92
N ASP A 47 -12.42 -1.72 5.78
CA ASP A 47 -11.45 -0.64 5.66
C ASP A 47 -10.41 -0.96 4.57
N TRP A 48 -10.02 -2.22 4.41
CA TRP A 48 -9.08 -2.65 3.37
C TRP A 48 -9.64 -2.51 1.95
N GLY A 49 -10.91 -2.84 1.73
CA GLY A 49 -11.55 -2.68 0.42
C GLY A 49 -11.59 -1.22 -0.05
N ARG A 50 -11.87 -0.29 0.88
CA ARG A 50 -11.83 1.15 0.60
C ARG A 50 -10.43 1.59 0.19
N VAL A 51 -9.41 1.18 0.93
CA VAL A 51 -8.04 1.62 0.61
C VAL A 51 -7.55 0.96 -0.70
N LEU A 52 -7.93 -0.28 -0.99
CA LEU A 52 -7.62 -0.91 -2.28
C LEU A 52 -8.20 -0.10 -3.46
N GLN A 53 -9.43 0.40 -3.31
CA GLN A 53 -10.04 1.29 -4.30
C GLN A 53 -9.27 2.63 -4.41
N GLU A 54 -8.87 3.22 -3.29
CA GLU A 54 -8.04 4.43 -3.28
C GLU A 54 -6.71 4.21 -4.02
N ILE A 55 -6.07 3.04 -3.88
CA ILE A 55 -4.84 2.65 -4.61
C ILE A 55 -5.08 2.52 -6.10
N LEU A 56 -6.14 1.81 -6.50
CA LEU A 56 -6.47 1.62 -7.92
C LEU A 56 -6.69 2.96 -8.63
N LEU A 57 -7.19 3.97 -7.94
CA LEU A 57 -7.36 5.33 -8.47
C LEU A 57 -6.08 6.18 -8.36
N ALA A 58 -5.29 6.01 -7.29
CA ALA A 58 -4.06 6.75 -7.07
C ALA A 58 -2.97 6.40 -8.08
N ILE A 59 -2.88 5.13 -8.52
CA ILE A 59 -1.85 4.69 -9.46
C ILE A 59 -1.93 5.43 -10.82
N PRO A 60 -3.07 5.44 -11.55
CA PRO A 60 -3.18 6.20 -12.80
C PRO A 60 -2.91 7.69 -12.60
N ARG A 61 -3.39 8.26 -11.49
CA ARG A 61 -3.16 9.66 -11.14
C ARG A 61 -1.67 9.94 -10.93
N ALA A 62 -0.95 9.07 -10.24
CA ALA A 62 0.48 9.19 -10.01
C ALA A 62 1.26 9.19 -11.34
N TYR A 63 0.89 8.35 -12.31
CA TYR A 63 1.49 8.38 -13.64
C TYR A 63 1.25 9.70 -14.37
N TRP A 64 0.04 10.25 -14.28
CA TRP A 64 -0.26 11.56 -14.84
C TRP A 64 0.58 12.66 -14.19
N GLU A 65 0.66 12.68 -12.87
CA GLU A 65 1.47 13.63 -12.11
C GLU A 65 2.97 13.52 -12.44
N ALA A 66 3.49 12.30 -12.65
CA ALA A 66 4.87 12.09 -13.09
C ALA A 66 5.11 12.67 -14.49
N PHE A 67 4.16 12.47 -15.41
CA PHE A 67 4.24 13.06 -16.75
C PHE A 67 4.24 14.59 -16.70
N GLU A 68 3.41 15.20 -15.84
CA GLU A 68 3.43 16.65 -15.62
C GLU A 68 4.79 17.14 -15.10
N MET A 69 5.46 16.39 -14.22
CA MET A 69 6.78 16.76 -13.69
C MET A 69 7.87 16.74 -14.77
N ILE A 70 7.75 15.86 -15.77
CA ILE A 70 8.65 15.84 -16.93
C ILE A 70 8.47 17.12 -17.76
N LEU A 71 7.23 17.59 -17.92
CA LEU A 71 6.90 18.77 -18.74
C LEU A 71 7.11 20.10 -18.01
N LYS A 72 6.88 20.14 -16.69
CA LYS A 72 6.98 21.34 -15.85
C LYS A 72 7.86 21.03 -14.64
N PRO A 73 9.04 21.63 -14.52
CA PRO A 73 9.93 21.41 -13.38
C PRO A 73 9.26 21.84 -12.07
N HIS A 74 9.10 20.91 -11.14
CA HIS A 74 8.68 21.19 -9.77
C HIS A 74 9.95 21.29 -8.92
N THR A 75 10.40 22.52 -8.62
CA THR A 75 11.72 22.78 -8.00
C THR A 75 11.64 23.25 -6.55
N VAL A 76 10.42 23.46 -6.03
CA VAL A 76 10.21 23.92 -4.66
C VAL A 76 9.97 22.72 -3.77
N GLU A 77 10.79 22.60 -2.73
CA GLU A 77 10.69 21.57 -1.71
C GLU A 77 10.11 22.15 -0.42
N GLU A 78 9.14 21.46 0.17
CA GLU A 78 8.53 21.84 1.45
C GLU A 78 8.23 20.59 2.29
N VAL A 79 8.26 20.73 3.61
CA VAL A 79 7.82 19.67 4.54
C VAL A 79 6.49 20.09 5.17
N VAL A 80 5.47 19.27 4.99
CA VAL A 80 4.12 19.48 5.54
C VAL A 80 3.76 18.36 6.52
N TYR A 81 3.08 18.73 7.61
CA TYR A 81 2.59 17.78 8.60
C TYR A 81 1.13 17.42 8.30
N LYS A 82 0.85 16.15 8.01
CA LYS A 82 -0.51 15.64 7.80
C LYS A 82 -0.97 14.83 9.01
N GLN A 83 -2.08 15.21 9.62
CA GLN A 83 -2.72 14.42 10.66
C GLN A 83 -3.46 13.23 10.06
N THR A 84 -3.37 12.07 10.72
CA THR A 84 -4.15 10.88 10.36
C THR A 84 -5.34 10.72 11.29
N LEU A 85 -6.33 9.92 10.85
CA LEU A 85 -7.35 9.44 11.76
C LEU A 85 -6.69 8.63 12.89
N PRO A 86 -7.04 8.89 14.16
CA PRO A 86 -6.52 8.11 15.28
C PRO A 86 -6.98 6.65 15.16
N ASN A 87 -6.15 5.71 15.66
CA ASN A 87 -6.51 4.30 15.84
C ASN A 87 -6.62 3.43 14.58
N ARG A 88 -5.81 3.68 13.54
CA ARG A 88 -5.69 2.76 12.38
C ARG A 88 -4.82 1.53 12.69
N SER A 89 -5.16 0.39 12.11
CA SER A 89 -4.32 -0.81 12.18
C SER A 89 -2.97 -0.58 11.49
N ALA A 90 -1.92 -1.27 11.94
CA ALA A 90 -0.56 -1.14 11.38
C ALA A 90 -0.52 -1.34 9.86
N GLY A 91 -1.35 -2.23 9.32
CA GLY A 91 -1.45 -2.46 7.87
C GLY A 91 -2.08 -1.30 7.10
N LEU A 92 -3.04 -0.57 7.69
CA LEU A 92 -3.62 0.63 7.07
C LEU A 92 -2.64 1.81 7.11
N VAL A 93 -1.86 1.94 8.19
CA VAL A 93 -0.77 2.94 8.29
C VAL A 93 0.28 2.68 7.21
N PHE A 94 0.71 1.42 7.05
CA PHE A 94 1.62 1.02 5.97
C PHE A 94 1.07 1.43 4.60
N LEU A 95 -0.22 1.20 4.37
CA LEU A 95 -0.87 1.47 3.09
C LEU A 95 -1.00 2.96 2.78
N ASP A 96 -1.27 3.79 3.80
CA ASP A 96 -1.25 5.25 3.67
C ASP A 96 0.14 5.76 3.29
N ILE A 97 1.19 5.27 3.97
CA ILE A 97 2.58 5.63 3.67
C ILE A 97 2.92 5.24 2.23
N PHE A 98 2.52 4.04 1.82
CA PHE A 98 2.71 3.56 0.46
C PHE A 98 1.99 4.47 -0.54
N LEU A 99 0.70 4.76 -0.34
CA LEU A 99 -0.07 5.65 -1.19
C LEU A 99 0.58 7.04 -1.34
N ILE A 100 0.99 7.65 -0.22
CA ILE A 100 1.64 8.97 -0.22
C ILE A 100 2.97 8.91 -0.97
N THR A 101 3.76 7.86 -0.79
CA THR A 101 5.11 7.78 -1.37
C THR A 101 5.11 7.36 -2.84
N PHE A 102 4.08 6.63 -3.29
CA PHE A 102 3.93 6.27 -4.71
C PHE A 102 3.40 7.42 -5.57
N THR A 103 2.81 8.46 -4.98
CA THR A 103 2.53 9.71 -5.70
C THR A 103 3.84 10.50 -5.88
N PRO A 104 4.27 10.79 -7.12
CA PRO A 104 5.63 11.24 -7.46
C PRO A 104 5.99 12.63 -6.89
N LYS A 105 5.01 13.36 -6.35
CA LYS A 105 5.18 14.69 -5.75
C LYS A 105 5.36 14.65 -4.23
N THR A 106 5.24 13.49 -3.58
CA THR A 106 5.25 13.40 -2.11
C THR A 106 6.00 12.17 -1.59
N ILE A 107 6.67 12.29 -0.45
CA ILE A 107 7.29 11.17 0.26
C ILE A 107 7.10 11.33 1.77
N VAL A 108 6.76 10.24 2.46
CA VAL A 108 6.70 10.25 3.93
C VAL A 108 8.12 10.12 4.48
N LEU A 109 8.54 11.10 5.29
CA LEU A 109 9.83 11.10 5.97
C LEU A 109 9.74 10.40 7.33
N ASN A 110 8.66 10.66 8.06
CA ASN A 110 8.49 10.14 9.42
C ASN A 110 7.00 9.95 9.75
N CYS A 111 6.72 8.98 10.61
CA CYS A 111 5.41 8.78 11.22
C CYS A 111 5.58 8.81 12.74
N ASN A 112 5.06 9.85 13.40
CA ASN A 112 5.09 9.92 14.86
C ASN A 112 4.10 8.92 15.47
N ALA A 113 4.37 8.46 16.70
CA ALA A 113 3.51 7.59 17.51
C ALA A 113 2.08 8.17 17.73
N GLN A 114 1.92 9.48 17.54
CA GLN A 114 0.63 10.18 17.61
C GLN A 114 -0.18 10.14 16.29
N GLY A 115 0.31 9.49 15.23
CA GLY A 115 -0.37 9.43 13.93
C GLY A 115 -0.23 10.71 13.11
N THR A 116 0.92 11.38 13.20
CA THR A 116 1.24 12.52 12.32
C THR A 116 2.29 12.08 11.31
N TYR A 117 2.00 12.26 10.03
CA TYR A 117 2.95 12.04 8.94
C TYR A 117 3.70 13.33 8.63
N GLU A 118 5.02 13.26 8.68
CA GLU A 118 5.91 14.27 8.11
C GLU A 118 6.10 13.93 6.63
N VAL A 119 5.62 14.81 5.75
CA VAL A 119 5.59 14.56 4.31
C VAL A 119 6.39 15.63 3.59
N HIS A 120 7.42 15.23 2.87
CA HIS A 120 8.11 16.10 1.91
C HIS A 120 7.28 16.18 0.63
N VAL A 121 7.11 17.40 0.12
CA VAL A 121 6.31 17.69 -1.06
C VAL A 121 7.10 18.52 -2.06
N LEU A 122 6.89 18.21 -3.35
CA LEU A 122 7.42 18.98 -4.48
C LEU A 122 6.32 19.86 -5.08
N LYS A 123 6.56 21.17 -5.13
CA LYS A 123 5.65 22.17 -5.71
C LYS A 123 6.23 22.79 -6.99
N PRO A 124 5.38 23.17 -7.95
CA PRO A 124 5.80 24.07 -9.03
C PRO A 124 6.33 25.38 -8.43
N ARG A 125 7.28 26.02 -9.11
CA ARG A 125 7.69 27.37 -8.74
C ARG A 125 6.52 28.33 -9.00
N GLU A 126 6.08 29.07 -7.99
CA GLU A 126 5.20 30.23 -8.22
C GLU A 126 6.02 31.28 -8.94
N ASP A 127 5.84 31.40 -10.25
CA ASP A 127 6.32 32.55 -11.01
C ASP A 127 5.43 33.75 -10.61
N VAL A 128 6.01 34.70 -9.87
CA VAL A 128 5.44 36.02 -9.57
C VAL A 128 5.41 36.87 -10.84
#